data_AF-A0A4D6MBW2-F1
#
_entry.id   AF-A0A4D6MBW2-F1
#
_cell.length_a   1.000
_cell.length_b   1.000
_cell.length_c   1.000
_cell.angle_alpha   90.00
_cell.angle_beta   90.00
_cell.angle_gamma   90.00
#
_symmetry.space_group_name_H-M   'P 1'
#
loop_
_entity.id
_entity.type
_entity.pdbx_description
1 polymer ?
#
loop_
_entity_poly.entity_id
_entity_poly.type
_entity_poly.pdbx_seq_one_letter_code
_entity_poly.pdbx_strand_id
1 'polypeptide(L)'
;MSRNSATVLEIPIASNCKDKVHNSLCSELHRLIDRISLVILDIESARPNCKLAIEALCSLHLTLAKAKSVIKDCSKCSKLYLAITSRRILSRCQKLRNAFELYLTEIQGAVTIPLADKISAILHDLRSAKFCLEFAEEARKVLLSLFEKNFPDEDSMEKEELEAIQIATSRLEIKSAFSVLVEKASIKNQLDEVNETNPKEKELLEYLLYLLIKYRKSICEFEDGDHSPKHDFHDQSFEVVEEALCENQVNDEVGDL
;
A
#
# COMPACT_ATOMS: atom_id res chain seq x y z
N MET A 1 40.10 -1.02 -31.86
CA MET A 1 38.70 -1.50 -31.88
C MET A 1 38.11 -1.23 -30.52
N SER A 2 37.29 -0.18 -30.41
CA SER A 2 36.65 0.25 -29.17
C SER A 2 35.46 -0.67 -28.87
N ARG A 3 35.37 -1.20 -27.65
CA ARG A 3 34.14 -1.83 -27.15
C ARG A 3 33.63 -1.00 -25.97
N ASN A 4 32.49 -0.38 -26.20
CA ASN A 4 31.72 0.37 -25.23
C ASN A 4 31.19 -0.60 -24.17
N SER A 5 31.63 -0.41 -22.91
CA SER A 5 30.98 -1.03 -21.75
C SER A 5 29.88 -0.08 -21.29
N ALA A 6 28.63 -0.47 -21.54
CA ALA A 6 27.46 0.23 -21.01
C ALA A 6 27.44 0.06 -19.49
N THR A 7 27.76 1.12 -18.77
CA THR A 7 27.46 1.26 -17.34
C THR A 7 25.94 1.27 -17.19
N VAL A 8 25.40 0.18 -16.65
CA VAL A 8 24.03 0.14 -16.13
C VAL A 8 24.01 1.06 -14.91
N LEU A 9 23.54 2.27 -15.11
CA LEU A 9 23.21 3.19 -14.02
C LEU A 9 21.96 2.62 -13.34
N GLU A 10 22.14 1.95 -12.20
CA GLU A 10 21.04 1.65 -11.31
C GLU A 10 20.44 2.97 -10.82
N ILE A 11 19.24 3.25 -11.30
CA ILE A 11 18.42 4.38 -10.88
C ILE A 11 18.06 4.14 -9.41
N PRO A 12 18.39 5.06 -8.48
CA PRO A 12 17.94 4.97 -7.11
C PRO A 12 16.42 4.94 -7.10
N ILE A 13 15.84 3.87 -6.57
CA ILE A 13 14.39 3.81 -6.32
C ILE A 13 14.12 4.85 -5.25
N ALA A 14 13.62 6.02 -5.66
CA ALA A 14 13.11 7.03 -4.75
C ALA A 14 11.97 6.39 -3.96
N SER A 15 12.24 6.07 -2.70
CA SER A 15 11.26 5.52 -1.77
C SER A 15 10.24 6.62 -1.42
N ASN A 16 9.20 6.72 -2.24
CA ASN A 16 7.99 7.52 -2.00
C ASN A 16 7.06 6.86 -0.95
N CYS A 17 7.58 5.98 -0.10
CA CYS A 17 6.81 5.27 0.93
C CYS A 17 6.66 6.06 2.25
N LYS A 18 7.23 7.27 2.35
CA LYS A 18 7.29 8.03 3.61
C LYS A 18 5.93 8.52 4.12
N ASP A 19 4.93 8.67 3.23
CA ASP A 19 3.68 9.38 3.57
C ASP A 19 2.43 8.47 3.61
N LYS A 20 2.58 7.16 3.40
CA LYS A 20 1.47 6.19 3.51
C LYS A 20 1.59 5.41 4.82
N VAL A 21 0.43 5.00 5.38
CA VAL A 21 0.23 4.28 6.65
C VAL A 21 1.00 2.93 6.75
N HIS A 22 1.74 2.56 5.71
CA HIS A 22 2.64 1.41 5.61
C HIS A 22 4.06 1.66 6.12
N ASN A 23 4.31 2.83 6.72
CA ASN A 23 5.62 3.26 7.16
C ASN A 23 6.29 2.32 8.19
N SER A 24 5.58 1.42 8.87
CA SER A 24 6.23 0.43 9.76
C SER A 24 6.61 -0.86 9.02
N LEU A 25 5.65 -1.54 8.40
CA LEU A 25 5.87 -2.86 7.78
C LEU A 25 6.80 -2.79 6.57
N CYS A 26 6.46 -1.91 5.62
CA CYS A 26 7.19 -1.80 4.37
C CYS A 26 8.55 -1.16 4.59
N SER A 27 8.66 -0.19 5.49
CA SER A 27 9.97 0.41 5.82
C SER A 27 10.88 -0.55 6.57
N GLU A 28 10.36 -1.39 7.47
CA GLU A 28 11.19 -2.41 8.13
C GLU A 28 11.66 -3.47 7.13
N LEU A 29 10.78 -3.92 6.22
CA LEU A 29 11.21 -4.82 5.13
C LEU A 29 12.23 -4.14 4.21
N HIS A 30 12.04 -2.87 3.88
CA HIS A 30 12.97 -2.10 3.05
C HIS A 30 14.34 -1.97 3.71
N ARG A 31 14.39 -1.66 5.01
CA ARG A 31 15.62 -1.63 5.82
C ARG A 31 16.39 -2.94 5.73
N LEU A 32 15.68 -4.08 5.82
CA LEU A 32 16.30 -5.39 5.68
C LEU A 32 16.84 -5.63 4.25
N ILE A 33 16.07 -5.26 3.22
CA ILE A 33 16.50 -5.34 1.82
C ILE A 33 17.77 -4.53 1.59
N ASP A 34 17.83 -3.29 2.09
CA ASP A 34 18.99 -2.41 1.94
C ASP A 34 20.22 -3.03 2.58
N ARG A 35 20.09 -3.55 3.81
CA ARG A 35 21.21 -4.21 4.52
C ARG A 35 21.70 -5.46 3.81
N ILE A 36 20.82 -6.27 3.25
CA ILE A 36 21.19 -7.44 2.46
C ILE A 36 21.85 -7.04 1.14
N SER A 37 21.33 -5.99 0.48
CA SER A 37 21.87 -5.51 -0.79
C SER A 37 23.31 -5.00 -0.66
N LEU A 38 23.70 -4.46 0.50
CA LEU A 38 25.07 -4.03 0.77
C LEU A 38 26.10 -5.17 0.82
N VAL A 39 25.68 -6.38 1.19
CA VAL A 39 26.59 -7.54 1.34
C VAL A 39 26.56 -8.47 0.13
N ILE A 40 25.58 -8.33 -0.77
CA ILE A 40 25.38 -9.30 -1.86
C ILE A 40 26.54 -9.34 -2.84
N LEU A 41 27.14 -8.19 -3.17
CA LEU A 41 28.30 -8.10 -4.04
C LEU A 41 29.54 -8.76 -3.42
N ASP A 42 29.71 -8.63 -2.10
CA ASP A 42 30.78 -9.29 -1.36
C ASP A 42 30.60 -10.81 -1.37
N ILE A 43 29.36 -11.29 -1.22
CA ILE A 43 29.01 -12.72 -1.29
C ILE A 43 29.29 -13.29 -2.68
N GLU A 44 28.88 -12.59 -3.74
CA GLU A 44 29.16 -12.98 -5.12
C GLU A 44 30.66 -13.04 -5.41
N SER A 45 31.40 -12.02 -4.96
CA SER A 45 32.85 -11.93 -5.12
C SER A 45 33.58 -13.03 -4.37
N ALA A 46 33.06 -13.47 -3.23
CA ALA A 46 33.61 -14.57 -2.46
C ALA A 46 33.43 -15.95 -3.13
N ARG A 47 32.55 -16.05 -4.15
CA ARG A 47 32.26 -17.28 -4.92
C ARG A 47 31.99 -18.48 -3.99
N PRO A 48 30.77 -18.62 -3.45
CA PRO A 48 30.44 -19.69 -2.53
C PRO A 48 30.89 -21.05 -3.07
N ASN A 49 31.64 -21.79 -2.26
CA ASN A 49 32.46 -22.91 -2.71
C ASN A 49 31.70 -24.25 -2.84
N CYS A 50 30.39 -24.26 -2.55
CA CYS A 50 29.57 -25.47 -2.57
C CYS A 50 28.21 -25.23 -3.26
N LYS A 51 27.65 -26.31 -3.83
CA LYS A 51 26.39 -26.26 -4.59
C LYS A 51 25.23 -25.68 -3.76
N LEU A 52 25.12 -26.09 -2.49
CA LEU A 52 24.09 -25.59 -1.59
C LEU A 52 24.17 -24.07 -1.40
N ALA A 53 25.37 -23.51 -1.21
CA ALA A 53 25.54 -22.07 -1.02
C ALA A 53 25.30 -21.28 -2.31
N ILE A 54 25.59 -21.86 -3.48
CA ILE A 54 25.24 -21.26 -4.78
C ILE A 54 23.72 -21.22 -4.97
N GLU A 55 23.02 -22.32 -4.66
CA GLU A 55 21.55 -22.39 -4.70
C GLU A 55 20.90 -21.42 -3.72
N ALA A 56 21.48 -21.27 -2.52
CA ALA A 56 21.06 -20.30 -1.52
C ALA A 56 21.22 -18.86 -2.02
N LEU A 57 22.35 -18.53 -2.68
CA LEU A 57 22.58 -17.20 -3.27
C LEU A 57 21.58 -16.88 -4.38
N CYS A 58 21.29 -17.83 -5.27
CA CYS A 58 20.24 -17.68 -6.29
C CYS A 58 18.87 -17.44 -5.65
N SER A 59 18.55 -18.19 -4.59
CA SER A 59 17.29 -18.08 -3.86
C SER A 59 17.17 -16.75 -3.09
N LEU A 60 18.29 -16.24 -2.58
CA LEU A 60 18.40 -14.93 -1.95
C LEU A 60 18.05 -13.81 -2.93
N HIS A 61 18.61 -13.83 -4.14
CA HIS A 61 18.31 -12.87 -5.22
C HIS A 61 16.83 -12.88 -5.60
N LEU A 62 16.25 -14.07 -5.82
CA LEU A 62 14.83 -14.19 -6.12
C LEU A 62 13.94 -13.66 -4.98
N THR A 63 14.35 -13.91 -3.74
CA THR A 63 13.63 -13.43 -2.55
C THR A 63 13.72 -11.92 -2.41
N LEU A 64 14.87 -11.31 -2.72
CA LEU A 64 15.03 -9.85 -2.79
C LEU A 64 14.11 -9.23 -3.84
N ALA A 65 14.04 -9.82 -5.04
CA ALA A 65 13.13 -9.36 -6.08
C ALA A 65 11.66 -9.43 -5.63
N LYS A 66 11.26 -10.53 -4.98
CA LYS A 66 9.92 -10.69 -4.39
C LYS A 66 9.64 -9.64 -3.31
N ALA A 67 10.61 -9.37 -2.45
CA ALA A 67 10.46 -8.39 -1.37
C ALA A 67 10.32 -6.96 -1.92
N LYS A 68 11.11 -6.59 -2.94
CA LYS A 68 10.97 -5.32 -3.67
C LYS A 68 9.59 -5.20 -4.34
N SER A 69 9.06 -6.27 -4.93
CA SER A 69 7.70 -6.28 -5.48
C SER A 69 6.65 -6.03 -4.40
N VAL A 70 6.75 -6.67 -3.22
CA VAL A 70 5.81 -6.44 -2.11
C VAL A 70 5.75 -4.97 -1.72
N ILE A 71 6.91 -4.31 -1.59
CA ILE A 71 6.97 -2.88 -1.27
C ILE A 71 6.34 -2.04 -2.37
N LYS A 72 6.67 -2.33 -3.64
CA LYS A 72 6.11 -1.63 -4.80
C LYS A 72 4.58 -1.77 -4.84
N ASP A 73 4.05 -2.97 -4.67
CA ASP A 73 2.62 -3.24 -4.65
C ASP A 73 1.94 -2.44 -3.54
N CYS A 74 2.49 -2.49 -2.31
CA CYS A 74 1.95 -1.74 -1.18
C CYS A 74 1.97 -0.22 -1.40
N SER A 75 2.99 0.32 -2.09
CA SER A 75 3.09 1.76 -2.36
C SER A 75 1.99 2.28 -3.28
N LYS A 76 1.48 1.42 -4.19
CA LYS A 76 0.41 1.76 -5.12
C LYS A 76 -0.97 1.66 -4.50
N CYS A 77 -1.16 0.75 -3.54
CA CYS A 77 -2.46 0.51 -2.95
C CYS A 77 -2.97 1.70 -2.12
N SER A 78 -4.30 1.73 -1.95
CA SER A 78 -5.00 2.62 -1.05
C SER A 78 -4.73 2.26 0.42
N LYS A 79 -4.66 3.25 1.30
CA LYS A 79 -4.50 3.06 2.75
C LYS A 79 -5.63 2.20 3.33
N LEU A 80 -6.88 2.39 2.88
CA LEU A 80 -8.06 1.62 3.31
C LEU A 80 -7.94 0.14 2.94
N TYR A 81 -7.60 -0.16 1.68
CA TYR A 81 -7.40 -1.53 1.21
C TYR A 81 -6.28 -2.22 1.98
N LEU A 82 -5.19 -1.48 2.21
CA LEU A 82 -4.06 -2.03 2.92
C LEU A 82 -4.33 -2.22 4.42
N ALA A 83 -5.18 -1.40 5.05
CA ALA A 83 -5.62 -1.63 6.42
C ALA A 83 -6.34 -2.98 6.54
N ILE A 84 -7.26 -3.26 5.62
CA ILE A 84 -8.01 -4.54 5.55
C ILE A 84 -7.08 -5.72 5.28
N THR A 85 -6.15 -5.57 4.33
CA THR A 85 -5.21 -6.64 3.92
C THR A 85 -3.92 -6.69 4.75
N SER A 86 -3.79 -5.88 5.79
CA SER A 86 -2.58 -5.68 6.58
C SER A 86 -2.02 -6.98 7.18
N ARG A 87 -2.87 -7.88 7.68
CA ARG A 87 -2.45 -9.20 8.19
C ARG A 87 -1.86 -10.10 7.11
N ARG A 88 -2.40 -10.06 5.89
CA ARG A 88 -1.87 -10.80 4.73
C ARG A 88 -0.48 -10.27 4.37
N ILE A 89 -0.31 -8.95 4.36
CA ILE A 89 0.97 -8.30 4.08
C ILE A 89 1.99 -8.64 5.17
N LEU A 90 1.61 -8.53 6.45
CA LEU A 90 2.44 -8.94 7.58
C LEU A 90 2.96 -10.37 7.42
N SER A 91 2.08 -11.32 7.10
CA SER A 91 2.46 -12.72 6.87
C SER A 91 3.46 -12.84 5.71
N ARG A 92 3.27 -12.09 4.60
CA ARG A 92 4.23 -12.06 3.49
C ARG A 92 5.59 -11.53 3.93
N CYS A 93 5.64 -10.42 4.68
CA CYS A 93 6.88 -9.85 5.19
C CYS A 93 7.62 -10.81 6.13
N GLN A 94 6.90 -11.49 7.03
CA GLN A 94 7.47 -12.50 7.93
C GLN A 94 8.06 -13.69 7.16
N LYS A 95 7.34 -14.19 6.13
CA LYS A 95 7.85 -15.27 5.27
C LYS A 95 9.11 -14.85 4.52
N LEU A 96 9.17 -13.62 4.00
CA LEU A 96 10.36 -13.08 3.35
C LEU A 96 11.55 -12.97 4.32
N ARG A 97 11.32 -12.43 5.53
CA ARG A 97 12.34 -12.36 6.58
C ARG A 97 12.90 -13.73 6.93
N ASN A 98 12.03 -14.72 7.12
CA ASN A 98 12.45 -16.08 7.45
C ASN A 98 13.22 -16.73 6.29
N ALA A 99 12.84 -16.45 5.04
CA ALA A 99 13.57 -16.92 3.87
C ALA A 99 14.96 -16.28 3.77
N PHE A 100 15.08 -14.97 4.02
CA PHE A 100 16.37 -14.30 4.10
C PHE A 100 17.27 -14.92 5.18
N GLU A 101 16.72 -15.18 6.37
CA GLU A 101 17.46 -15.81 7.46
C GLU A 101 17.98 -17.19 7.07
N LEU A 102 17.14 -18.01 6.44
CA LEU A 102 17.52 -19.34 5.95
C LEU A 102 18.70 -19.26 4.97
N TYR A 103 18.56 -18.50 3.89
CA TYR A 103 19.58 -18.46 2.82
C TYR A 103 20.88 -17.80 3.29
N LEU A 104 20.81 -16.77 4.12
CA LEU A 104 22.02 -16.15 4.68
C LEU A 104 22.74 -17.09 5.65
N THR A 105 22.02 -17.91 6.41
CA THR A 105 22.63 -18.94 7.27
C THR A 105 23.36 -20.00 6.44
N GLU A 106 22.77 -20.45 5.32
CA GLU A 106 23.41 -21.39 4.41
C GLU A 106 24.68 -20.81 3.76
N ILE A 107 24.64 -19.54 3.34
CA ILE A 107 25.79 -18.84 2.74
C ILE A 107 26.89 -18.62 3.79
N GLN A 108 26.54 -18.28 5.03
CA GLN A 108 27.49 -17.98 6.11
C GLN A 108 28.51 -19.10 6.31
N GLY A 109 28.09 -20.36 6.22
CA GLY A 109 28.97 -21.52 6.40
C GLY A 109 29.95 -21.76 5.23
N ALA A 110 29.79 -21.06 4.10
CA ALA A 110 30.53 -21.28 2.86
C ALA A 110 31.41 -20.09 2.45
N VAL A 111 31.58 -19.08 3.31
CA VAL A 111 32.35 -17.86 3.04
C VAL A 111 33.51 -17.67 4.02
N THR A 112 34.36 -16.68 3.74
CA THR A 112 35.48 -16.31 4.63
C THR A 112 34.97 -15.71 5.95
N ILE A 113 35.76 -15.84 7.02
CA ILE A 113 35.40 -15.35 8.37
C ILE A 113 34.95 -13.87 8.36
N PRO A 114 35.67 -12.92 7.71
CA PRO A 114 35.24 -11.51 7.71
C PRO A 114 33.88 -11.29 7.05
N LEU A 115 33.54 -12.08 6.03
CA LEU A 115 32.23 -12.01 5.38
C LEU A 115 31.15 -12.71 6.22
N ALA A 116 31.49 -13.82 6.88
CA ALA A 116 30.60 -14.50 7.83
C ALA A 116 30.19 -13.58 8.99
N ASP A 117 31.09 -12.70 9.46
CA ASP A 117 30.80 -11.70 10.49
C ASP A 117 29.82 -10.62 10.00
N LYS A 118 29.98 -10.13 8.76
CA LYS A 118 29.00 -9.22 8.13
C LYS A 118 27.62 -9.88 8.03
N ILE A 119 27.57 -11.15 7.63
CA ILE A 119 26.33 -11.91 7.56
C ILE A 119 25.72 -12.12 8.95
N SER A 120 26.52 -12.40 9.99
CA SER A 120 26.05 -12.51 11.38
C SER A 120 25.32 -11.24 11.83
N ALA A 121 25.86 -10.06 11.53
CA ALA A 121 25.21 -8.79 11.86
C ALA A 121 23.87 -8.61 11.13
N ILE A 122 23.74 -9.16 9.92
CA ILE A 122 22.47 -9.13 9.18
C ILE A 122 21.46 -10.11 9.77
N LEU A 123 21.89 -11.32 10.10
CA LEU A 123 21.07 -12.34 10.77
C LEU A 123 20.53 -11.85 12.11
N HIS A 124 21.35 -11.14 12.90
CA HIS A 124 20.92 -10.53 14.16
C HIS A 124 19.76 -9.54 13.93
N ASP A 125 19.91 -8.63 12.98
CA ASP A 125 18.86 -7.66 12.64
C ASP A 125 17.59 -8.31 12.09
N LEU A 126 17.72 -9.37 11.29
CA LEU A 126 16.58 -10.15 10.82
C LEU A 126 15.81 -10.73 12.01
N ARG A 127 16.50 -11.32 12.99
CA ARG A 127 15.88 -11.88 14.19
C ARG A 127 15.27 -10.82 15.09
N SER A 128 15.86 -9.63 15.15
CA SER A 128 15.35 -8.51 15.96
C SER A 128 14.25 -7.71 15.26
N ALA A 129 14.07 -7.86 13.95
CA ALA A 129 13.08 -7.10 13.18
C ALA A 129 11.65 -7.39 13.64
N LYS A 130 10.93 -6.31 14.00
CA LYS A 130 9.53 -6.36 14.43
C LYS A 130 8.66 -5.67 13.40
N PHE A 131 7.76 -6.47 12.82
CA PHE A 131 6.72 -5.98 11.93
C PHE A 131 5.48 -5.57 12.75
N CYS A 132 5.15 -4.28 12.79
CA CYS A 132 4.09 -3.72 13.64
C CYS A 132 2.88 -3.21 12.83
N LEU A 133 1.66 -3.41 13.36
CA LEU A 133 0.37 -3.03 12.74
C LEU A 133 -0.45 -2.00 13.55
N GLU A 134 0.11 -1.44 14.63
CA GLU A 134 -0.67 -0.72 15.67
C GLU A 134 -1.62 0.36 15.13
N PHE A 135 -1.21 1.17 14.16
CA PHE A 135 -2.05 2.25 13.61
C PHE A 135 -3.17 1.77 12.68
N ALA A 136 -2.99 0.61 12.05
CA ALA A 136 -3.95 0.06 11.08
C ALA A 136 -4.94 -0.92 11.71
N GLU A 137 -4.67 -1.45 12.90
CA GLU A 137 -5.53 -2.49 13.51
C GLU A 137 -6.94 -2.00 13.81
N GLU A 138 -7.10 -0.76 14.29
CA GLU A 138 -8.43 -0.24 14.60
C GLU A 138 -9.23 0.05 13.33
N ALA A 139 -8.61 0.70 12.34
CA ALA A 139 -9.21 0.89 11.01
C ALA A 139 -9.60 -0.45 10.37
N ARG A 140 -8.75 -1.46 10.47
CA ARG A 140 -9.02 -2.81 9.98
C ARG A 140 -10.25 -3.42 10.64
N LYS A 141 -10.35 -3.34 11.97
CA LYS A 141 -11.48 -3.94 12.71
C LYS A 141 -12.80 -3.31 12.28
N VAL A 142 -12.91 -1.99 12.29
CA VAL A 142 -14.18 -1.31 11.96
C VAL A 142 -14.59 -1.58 10.53
N LEU A 143 -13.65 -1.58 9.58
CA LEU A 143 -13.94 -1.89 8.18
C LEU A 143 -14.37 -3.36 8.01
N LEU A 144 -13.65 -4.32 8.60
CA LEU A 144 -14.04 -5.73 8.49
C LEU A 144 -15.40 -6.01 9.13
N SER A 145 -15.69 -5.40 10.28
CA SER A 145 -17.01 -5.50 10.90
C SER A 145 -18.10 -4.94 10.00
N LEU A 146 -17.83 -3.88 9.24
CA LEU A 146 -18.76 -3.34 8.26
C LEU A 146 -19.02 -4.35 7.12
N PHE A 147 -17.97 -4.97 6.56
CA PHE A 147 -18.08 -5.96 5.48
C PHE A 147 -18.78 -7.26 5.88
N GLU A 148 -18.65 -7.68 7.14
CA GLU A 148 -19.22 -8.94 7.63
C GLU A 148 -20.66 -8.79 8.13
N LYS A 149 -21.13 -7.55 8.34
CA LYS A 149 -22.43 -7.27 8.94
C LYS A 149 -23.54 -7.29 7.90
N ASN A 150 -24.68 -7.87 8.28
CA ASN A 150 -25.94 -7.74 7.55
C ASN A 150 -26.79 -6.67 8.25
N PHE A 151 -27.31 -5.73 7.48
CA PHE A 151 -28.11 -4.62 8.01
C PHE A 151 -29.60 -4.92 7.92
N PRO A 152 -30.39 -4.62 8.97
CA PRO A 152 -31.83 -4.85 8.97
C PRO A 152 -32.60 -3.90 8.05
N ASP A 153 -32.07 -2.69 7.85
CA ASP A 153 -32.66 -1.62 7.05
C ASP A 153 -31.55 -0.68 6.52
N GLU A 154 -31.92 0.24 5.63
CA GLU A 154 -30.99 1.17 5.01
C GLU A 154 -30.47 2.24 6.01
N ASP A 155 -31.33 2.80 6.85
CA ASP A 155 -30.95 3.83 7.83
C ASP A 155 -29.86 3.35 8.80
N SER A 156 -29.98 2.11 9.28
CA SER A 156 -28.97 1.48 10.14
C SER A 156 -27.65 1.28 9.40
N MET A 157 -27.71 0.77 8.16
CA MET A 157 -26.53 0.64 7.29
C MET A 157 -25.80 1.97 7.10
N GLU A 158 -26.51 3.04 6.73
CA GLU A 158 -25.88 4.34 6.47
C GLU A 158 -25.16 4.91 7.69
N LYS A 159 -25.77 4.78 8.86
CA LYS A 159 -25.19 5.23 10.12
C LYS A 159 -23.88 4.50 10.42
N GLU A 160 -23.86 3.19 10.20
CA GLU A 160 -22.72 2.34 10.54
C GLU A 160 -21.60 2.44 9.50
N GLU A 161 -21.95 2.62 8.22
CA GLU A 161 -21.01 2.98 7.17
C GLU A 161 -20.31 4.31 7.48
N LEU A 162 -21.09 5.35 7.85
CA LEU A 162 -20.56 6.67 8.21
C LEU A 162 -19.62 6.58 9.42
N GLU A 163 -20.03 5.89 10.49
CA GLU A 163 -19.20 5.74 11.69
C GLU A 163 -17.90 4.98 11.36
N ALA A 164 -17.99 3.85 10.66
CA ALA A 164 -16.83 3.04 10.30
C ALA A 164 -15.84 3.81 9.41
N ILE A 165 -16.34 4.51 8.39
CA ILE A 165 -15.46 5.27 7.48
C ILE A 165 -14.82 6.46 8.20
N GLN A 166 -15.52 7.17 9.09
CA GLN A 166 -14.93 8.25 9.89
C GLN A 166 -13.82 7.74 10.82
N ILE A 167 -14.04 6.63 11.49
CA ILE A 167 -13.01 6.01 12.35
C ILE A 167 -11.81 5.56 11.50
N ALA A 168 -12.05 4.86 10.40
CA ALA A 168 -10.99 4.34 9.55
C ALA A 168 -10.15 5.47 8.94
N THR A 169 -10.78 6.47 8.32
CA THR A 169 -10.10 7.61 7.71
C THR A 169 -9.34 8.44 8.74
N SER A 170 -9.90 8.64 9.94
CA SER A 170 -9.20 9.31 11.04
C SER A 170 -7.94 8.58 11.49
N ARG A 171 -8.01 7.25 11.62
CA ARG A 171 -6.87 6.39 12.01
C ARG A 171 -5.80 6.28 10.92
N LEU A 172 -6.20 6.38 9.66
CA LEU A 172 -5.33 6.29 8.49
C LEU A 172 -4.82 7.67 8.01
N GLU A 173 -5.15 8.75 8.73
CA GLU A 173 -4.78 10.12 8.39
C GLU A 173 -5.24 10.50 6.96
N ILE A 174 -6.50 10.21 6.67
CA ILE A 174 -7.22 10.61 5.45
C ILE A 174 -8.25 11.66 5.87
N LYS A 175 -7.79 12.88 6.16
CA LYS A 175 -8.61 13.93 6.81
C LYS A 175 -8.85 15.16 5.95
N SER A 176 -8.03 15.37 4.94
CA SER A 176 -8.13 16.52 4.04
C SER A 176 -8.76 16.12 2.70
N ALA A 177 -9.37 17.09 2.01
CA ALA A 177 -9.90 16.88 0.67
C ALA A 177 -8.85 16.31 -0.30
N PHE A 178 -7.60 16.78 -0.20
CA PHE A 178 -6.49 16.27 -0.99
C PHE A 178 -6.19 14.79 -0.68
N SER A 179 -6.12 14.43 0.61
CA SER A 179 -5.86 13.04 1.01
C SER A 179 -6.96 12.07 0.55
N VAL A 180 -8.23 12.51 0.54
CA VAL A 180 -9.36 11.75 -0.01
C VAL A 180 -9.24 11.57 -1.52
N LEU A 181 -8.80 12.61 -2.26
CA LEU A 181 -8.58 12.52 -3.70
C LEU A 181 -7.46 11.53 -4.06
N VAL A 182 -6.33 11.57 -3.33
CA VAL A 182 -5.22 10.63 -3.51
C VAL A 182 -5.67 9.19 -3.24
N GLU A 183 -6.47 9.01 -2.20
CA GLU A 183 -7.01 7.69 -1.83
C GLU A 183 -7.97 7.17 -2.92
N LYS A 184 -8.90 8.01 -3.38
CA LYS A 184 -9.82 7.70 -4.49
C LYS A 184 -9.07 7.31 -5.76
N ALA A 185 -8.04 8.07 -6.13
CA ALA A 185 -7.21 7.76 -7.30
C ALA A 185 -6.47 6.42 -7.13
N SER A 186 -5.96 6.15 -5.93
CA SER A 186 -5.28 4.87 -5.63
C SER A 186 -6.23 3.69 -5.79
N ILE A 187 -7.47 3.78 -5.29
CA ILE A 187 -8.48 2.71 -5.43
C ILE A 187 -8.86 2.50 -6.91
N LYS A 188 -9.08 3.58 -7.67
CA LYS A 188 -9.38 3.48 -9.11
C LYS A 188 -8.27 2.81 -9.89
N ASN A 189 -7.02 3.24 -9.68
CA ASN A 189 -5.86 2.62 -10.33
C ASN A 189 -5.73 1.13 -9.97
N GLN A 190 -6.06 0.75 -8.72
CA GLN A 190 -6.09 -0.65 -8.33
C GLN A 190 -7.20 -1.42 -9.05
N LEU A 191 -8.40 -0.86 -9.17
CA LEU A 191 -9.51 -1.47 -9.91
C LEU A 191 -9.16 -1.71 -11.38
N ASP A 192 -8.42 -0.79 -12.00
CA ASP A 192 -7.94 -0.94 -13.38
C ASP A 192 -6.90 -2.07 -13.53
N GLU A 193 -6.11 -2.34 -12.47
CA GLU A 193 -5.10 -3.41 -12.44
C GLU A 193 -5.68 -4.77 -12.00
N VAL A 194 -6.86 -4.81 -11.37
CA VAL A 194 -7.47 -6.05 -10.87
C VAL A 194 -7.99 -6.90 -12.03
N ASN A 195 -7.50 -8.13 -12.11
CA ASN A 195 -7.92 -9.09 -13.11
C ASN A 195 -9.23 -9.82 -12.72
N GLU A 196 -9.91 -10.41 -13.71
CA GLU A 196 -11.16 -11.17 -13.48
C GLU A 196 -10.99 -12.38 -12.55
N THR A 197 -9.76 -12.80 -12.26
CA THR A 197 -9.47 -13.93 -11.38
C THR A 197 -9.60 -13.62 -9.89
N ASN A 198 -9.75 -12.35 -9.49
CA ASN A 198 -9.93 -11.98 -8.09
C ASN A 198 -11.20 -11.13 -7.84
N PRO A 199 -12.40 -11.73 -7.98
CA PRO A 199 -13.67 -11.00 -7.85
C PRO A 199 -13.88 -10.40 -6.46
N LYS A 200 -13.37 -11.04 -5.41
CA LYS A 200 -13.47 -10.52 -4.03
C LYS A 200 -12.64 -9.28 -3.79
N GLU A 201 -11.47 -9.19 -4.42
CA GLU A 201 -10.63 -7.99 -4.35
C GLU A 201 -11.30 -6.83 -5.09
N LYS A 202 -11.92 -7.12 -6.25
CA LYS A 202 -12.69 -6.13 -7.00
C LYS A 202 -13.87 -5.59 -6.19
N GLU A 203 -14.72 -6.47 -5.66
CA GLU A 203 -15.88 -6.11 -4.83
C GLU A 203 -15.46 -5.26 -3.61
N LEU A 204 -14.38 -5.66 -2.94
CA LEU A 204 -13.79 -4.91 -1.83
C LEU A 204 -13.41 -3.48 -2.25
N LEU A 205 -12.68 -3.32 -3.36
CA LEU A 205 -12.24 -2.03 -3.84
C LEU A 205 -13.41 -1.15 -4.31
N GLU A 206 -14.41 -1.74 -4.97
CA GLU A 206 -15.64 -1.05 -5.38
C GLU A 206 -16.40 -0.52 -4.17
N TYR A 207 -16.54 -1.32 -3.11
CA TYR A 207 -17.21 -0.88 -1.89
C TYR A 207 -16.42 0.21 -1.16
N LEU A 208 -15.09 0.09 -1.05
CA LEU A 208 -14.26 1.14 -0.48
C LEU A 208 -14.35 2.45 -1.28
N LEU A 209 -14.41 2.38 -2.60
CA LEU A 209 -14.61 3.54 -3.46
C LEU A 209 -15.98 4.20 -3.22
N TYR A 210 -17.03 3.38 -3.11
CA TYR A 210 -18.37 3.84 -2.77
C TYR A 210 -18.39 4.59 -1.43
N LEU A 211 -17.82 4.04 -0.37
CA LEU A 211 -17.77 4.68 0.96
C LEU A 211 -17.07 6.04 0.90
N LEU A 212 -15.93 6.14 0.21
CA LEU A 212 -15.21 7.40 0.06
C LEU A 212 -15.99 8.46 -0.71
N ILE A 213 -16.75 8.05 -1.74
CA ILE A 213 -17.55 8.97 -2.54
C ILE A 213 -18.78 9.44 -1.75
N LYS A 214 -19.52 8.50 -1.15
CA LYS A 214 -20.76 8.78 -0.41
C LYS A 214 -20.50 9.70 0.79
N TYR A 215 -19.46 9.42 1.57
CA TYR A 215 -19.20 10.13 2.83
C TYR A 215 -18.08 11.18 2.73
N ARG A 216 -17.71 11.61 1.52
CA ARG A 216 -16.61 12.57 1.28
C ARG A 216 -16.70 13.82 2.15
N LYS A 217 -17.89 14.43 2.25
CA LYS A 217 -18.12 15.68 2.99
C LYS A 217 -17.79 15.49 4.47
N SER A 218 -18.37 14.46 5.08
CA SER A 218 -18.16 14.11 6.49
C SER A 218 -16.74 13.66 6.84
N ILE A 219 -15.94 13.22 5.86
CA ILE A 219 -14.51 12.93 6.04
C ILE A 219 -13.67 14.23 6.06
N CYS A 220 -14.08 15.26 5.32
CA CYS A 220 -13.33 16.53 5.19
C CYS A 220 -13.73 17.59 6.23
N GLU A 221 -14.88 17.43 6.90
CA GLU A 221 -15.40 18.35 7.92
C GLU A 221 -14.48 18.50 9.16
N PHE A 222 -13.47 17.65 9.33
CA PHE A 222 -12.52 17.70 10.44
C PHE A 222 -11.51 18.88 10.38
N GLU A 223 -11.46 19.66 9.30
CA GLU A 223 -10.50 20.76 9.12
C GLU A 223 -11.08 22.18 9.26
N ASP A 224 -12.41 22.36 9.27
CA ASP A 224 -13.03 23.71 9.32
C ASP A 224 -13.06 24.35 10.72
N GLY A 225 -12.36 23.75 11.68
CA GLY A 225 -12.42 24.08 13.09
C GLY A 225 -11.10 24.48 13.76
N ASP A 226 -10.06 24.94 13.05
CA ASP A 226 -9.01 25.79 13.66
C ASP A 226 -8.05 26.41 12.62
N HIS A 227 -7.91 27.74 12.65
CA HIS A 227 -6.92 28.60 12.00
C HIS A 227 -6.50 28.35 10.53
N SER A 228 -7.15 29.07 9.60
CA SER A 228 -6.63 29.36 8.25
C SER A 228 -5.64 30.54 8.24
N PRO A 229 -4.44 30.41 7.66
CA PRO A 229 -3.82 31.47 6.89
C PRO A 229 -4.22 31.31 5.42
N LYS A 230 -4.96 32.29 4.90
CA LYS A 230 -5.32 32.39 3.49
C LYS A 230 -4.04 32.33 2.64
N HIS A 231 -3.93 31.32 1.79
CA HIS A 231 -3.05 31.40 0.63
C HIS A 231 -3.88 31.01 -0.59
N ASP A 232 -4.24 32.02 -1.38
CA ASP A 232 -4.92 31.87 -2.65
C ASP A 232 -4.04 31.02 -3.58
N PHE A 233 -4.54 29.84 -3.93
CA PHE A 233 -4.22 29.20 -5.20
C PHE A 233 -5.50 29.20 -6.01
N HIS A 234 -5.60 30.17 -6.93
CA HIS A 234 -6.45 30.04 -8.09
C HIS A 234 -5.97 28.82 -8.87
N ASP A 235 -6.75 27.75 -8.88
CA ASP A 235 -6.77 26.87 -10.03
C ASP A 235 -8.23 26.59 -10.41
N GLN A 236 -8.51 27.01 -11.63
CA GLN A 236 -9.83 27.12 -12.20
C GLN A 236 -10.09 25.82 -12.97
N SER A 237 -11.36 25.41 -13.01
CA SER A 237 -11.95 24.35 -13.84
C SER A 237 -11.69 22.88 -13.44
N PHE A 238 -12.71 22.24 -12.84
CA PHE A 238 -13.65 21.35 -13.55
C PHE A 238 -14.63 20.70 -12.55
N GLU A 239 -15.69 21.44 -12.20
CA GLU A 239 -16.96 20.86 -11.74
C GLU A 239 -18.05 21.59 -12.52
N VAL A 240 -18.58 20.99 -13.58
CA VAL A 240 -19.98 21.03 -14.04
C VAL A 240 -20.09 20.01 -15.18
N VAL A 241 -20.61 18.81 -14.92
CA VAL A 241 -21.78 18.24 -15.63
C VAL A 241 -22.16 16.92 -14.93
N GLU A 242 -23.20 16.96 -14.12
CA GLU A 242 -24.34 16.03 -14.15
C GLU A 242 -25.26 16.33 -12.98
N GLU A 243 -26.11 17.33 -13.15
CA GLU A 243 -27.46 17.39 -12.56
C GLU A 243 -28.12 18.71 -12.97
N ALA A 244 -28.89 18.68 -14.05
CA ALA A 244 -30.04 19.56 -14.27
C ALA A 244 -30.69 19.21 -15.60
N LEU A 245 -31.73 18.38 -15.55
CA LEU A 245 -32.91 18.49 -16.41
C LEU A 245 -34.06 17.75 -15.72
N CYS A 246 -34.50 18.30 -14.58
CA CYS A 246 -35.90 18.18 -14.18
C CYS A 246 -36.63 19.39 -14.75
N GLU A 247 -37.64 19.10 -15.55
CA GLU A 247 -38.99 19.65 -15.48
C GLU A 247 -39.15 21.15 -15.27
N ASN A 248 -39.80 21.81 -16.24
CA ASN A 248 -40.72 22.89 -15.92
C ASN A 248 -42.02 22.75 -16.73
N GLN A 249 -43.08 23.14 -16.04
CA GLN A 249 -44.49 22.84 -16.23
C GLN A 249 -45.20 23.64 -17.34
N VAL A 250 -46.17 22.97 -17.97
CA VAL A 250 -47.60 23.35 -18.13
C VAL A 250 -47.93 24.72 -18.77
N ASN A 251 -48.51 24.69 -19.99
CA ASN A 251 -49.94 25.00 -20.20
C ASN A 251 -50.40 24.83 -21.67
N ASP A 252 -51.64 24.35 -21.76
CA ASP A 252 -52.59 24.14 -22.87
C ASP A 252 -52.48 24.99 -24.15
N GLU A 253 -52.75 24.36 -25.29
CA GLU A 253 -53.79 24.80 -26.25
C GLU A 253 -54.16 23.69 -27.28
N VAL A 254 -55.41 23.22 -27.15
CA VAL A 254 -56.42 22.79 -28.15
C VAL A 254 -56.00 22.56 -29.62
N GLY A 255 -56.40 21.41 -30.20
CA GLY A 255 -56.58 21.29 -31.65
C GLY A 255 -56.75 19.88 -32.24
N ASP A 256 -58.01 19.43 -32.33
CA ASP A 256 -58.64 18.49 -33.29
C ASP A 256 -57.79 17.68 -34.30
N LEU A 257 -57.98 16.34 -34.24
CA LEU A 257 -58.29 15.34 -35.31
C LEU A 257 -57.61 13.98 -35.10
#